data_AF-A0A953F864-F1
#
_entry.id   AF-A0A953F864-F1
#
_cell.length_a   1.000
_cell.length_b   1.000
_cell.length_c   1.000
_cell.angle_alpha   90.00
_cell.angle_beta   90.00
_cell.angle_gamma   90.00
#
_symmetry.space_group_name_H-M   'P 1'
#
loop_
_entity.id
_entity.type
_entity.pdbx_description
1 polymer ?
#
loop_
_entity_poly.entity_id
_entity_poly.type
_entity_poly.pdbx_seq_one_letter_code
_entity_poly.pdbx_strand_id
1 'polypeptide(L)'
;MKKSILFFTLLLVSAFAQAQFTIDSPDFSAKFKSLFELAKKRWTTEKTGTKKDISEYGFVAQYNATTTFNQSQYSRIVVDKDGIFGHDTRFKIGADKAAAKRVLSEMTEIIKANMPAKFLLRDSWDENYLDGTAYVVEYDSEIFAQQAKQPSARIGIREVNGSFVIDLTIFEPIFK
;
A
#
# COMPACT_ATOMS: atom_id res chain seq x y z
N MET A 1 46.28 -37.99 36.38
CA MET A 1 45.41 -36.85 36.74
C MET A 1 44.92 -36.20 35.45
N LYS A 2 43.65 -36.42 35.05
CA LYS A 2 43.06 -35.85 33.84
C LYS A 2 42.53 -34.45 34.15
N LYS A 3 43.07 -33.41 33.51
CA LYS A 3 42.55 -32.04 33.59
C LYS A 3 41.50 -31.87 32.49
N SER A 4 40.23 -31.81 32.90
CA SER A 4 39.13 -31.39 32.02
C SER A 4 39.14 -29.86 31.95
N ILE A 5 39.46 -29.32 30.77
CA ILE A 5 39.28 -27.89 30.48
C ILE A 5 37.89 -27.73 29.91
N LEU A 6 36.97 -27.17 30.71
CA LEU A 6 35.65 -26.74 30.24
C LEU A 6 35.85 -25.56 29.27
N PHE A 7 35.54 -25.76 27.99
CA PHE A 7 35.35 -24.67 27.05
C PHE A 7 33.97 -24.05 27.29
N PHE A 8 33.94 -22.84 27.85
CA PHE A 8 32.75 -22.02 27.94
C PHE A 8 32.55 -21.30 26.59
N THR A 9 31.70 -21.86 25.73
CA THR A 9 31.31 -21.20 24.48
C THR A 9 30.28 -20.11 24.83
N LEU A 10 30.72 -18.86 24.94
CA LEU A 10 29.81 -17.71 24.97
C LEU A 10 29.13 -17.59 23.59
N LEU A 11 27.89 -18.05 23.49
CA LEU A 11 26.99 -17.67 22.40
C LEU A 11 26.61 -16.20 22.60
N LEU A 12 27.28 -15.30 21.89
CA LEU A 12 26.77 -13.95 21.67
C LEU A 12 25.52 -14.06 20.80
N VAL A 13 24.35 -14.08 21.43
CA VAL A 13 23.09 -13.83 20.75
C VAL A 13 23.04 -12.33 20.48
N SER A 14 23.49 -11.90 19.30
CA SER A 14 23.28 -10.54 18.81
C SER A 14 21.78 -10.35 18.56
N ALA A 15 21.07 -9.82 19.56
CA ALA A 15 19.71 -9.33 19.40
C ALA A 15 19.74 -8.10 18.50
N PHE A 16 19.68 -8.30 17.18
CA PHE A 16 19.35 -7.23 16.26
C PHE A 16 17.88 -6.87 16.53
N ALA A 17 17.65 -5.86 17.36
CA ALA A 17 16.36 -5.19 17.42
C ALA A 17 16.12 -4.57 16.03
N GLN A 18 15.37 -5.25 15.18
CA GLN A 18 14.88 -4.66 13.95
C GLN A 18 13.98 -3.47 14.35
N ALA A 19 14.29 -2.28 13.86
CA ALA A 19 13.46 -1.11 14.08
C ALA A 19 12.03 -1.44 13.60
N GLN A 20 11.08 -1.38 14.53
CA GLN A 20 9.68 -1.65 14.24
C GLN A 20 9.15 -0.54 13.33
N PHE A 21 8.55 -0.91 12.19
CA PHE A 21 7.93 0.05 11.29
C PHE A 21 6.80 0.80 12.02
N THR A 22 6.81 2.13 11.91
CA THR A 22 5.80 3.03 12.47
C THR A 22 5.42 4.03 11.40
N ILE A 23 4.14 4.03 11.02
CA ILE A 23 3.62 4.95 10.02
C ILE A 23 3.68 6.38 10.55
N ASP A 24 4.14 7.31 9.69
CA ASP A 24 4.03 8.74 9.94
C ASP A 24 2.59 9.18 9.65
N SER A 25 1.71 9.07 10.65
CA SER A 25 0.27 9.28 10.48
C SER A 25 -0.10 10.67 9.92
N PRO A 26 0.52 11.78 10.37
CA PRO A 26 0.27 13.09 9.77
C PRO A 26 0.66 13.17 8.27
N ASP A 27 1.84 12.67 7.90
CA ASP A 27 2.30 12.66 6.50
C ASP A 27 1.39 11.79 5.63
N PHE A 28 1.10 10.57 6.11
CA PHE A 28 0.24 9.62 5.42
C PHE A 28 -1.16 10.19 5.20
N SER A 29 -1.77 10.77 6.24
CA SER A 29 -3.09 11.41 6.18
C SER A 29 -3.15 12.52 5.13
N ALA A 30 -2.18 13.45 5.17
CA ALA A 30 -2.14 14.59 4.25
C ALA A 30 -1.94 14.16 2.79
N LYS A 31 -0.99 13.24 2.54
CA LYS A 31 -0.70 12.75 1.19
C LYS A 31 -1.83 11.91 0.63
N PHE A 32 -2.40 11.01 1.42
CA PHE A 32 -3.53 10.20 1.01
C PHE A 32 -4.72 11.08 0.60
N LYS A 33 -5.10 12.05 1.44
CA LYS A 33 -6.18 13.00 1.11
C LYS A 33 -5.89 13.79 -0.17
N SER A 34 -4.67 14.30 -0.32
CA SER A 34 -4.25 15.05 -1.51
C SER A 34 -4.36 14.19 -2.78
N LEU A 35 -3.80 12.98 -2.74
CA LEU A 35 -3.82 12.04 -3.85
C LEU A 35 -5.24 11.60 -4.22
N PHE A 36 -6.10 11.33 -3.23
CA PHE A 36 -7.49 10.94 -3.49
C PHE A 36 -8.29 12.07 -4.17
N GLU A 37 -8.04 13.33 -3.80
CA GLU A 37 -8.64 14.49 -4.50
C GLU A 37 -8.05 14.69 -5.90
N LEU A 38 -6.75 14.44 -6.09
CA LEU A 38 -6.10 14.50 -7.40
C LEU A 38 -6.61 13.40 -8.34
N ALA A 39 -6.92 12.21 -7.84
CA ALA A 39 -7.45 11.10 -8.62
C ALA A 39 -8.75 11.48 -9.35
N LYS A 40 -9.58 12.38 -8.77
CA LYS A 40 -10.78 12.93 -9.42
C LYS A 40 -10.47 13.75 -10.68
N LYS A 41 -9.27 14.35 -10.74
CA LYS A 41 -8.80 15.23 -11.82
C LYS A 41 -7.88 14.52 -12.81
N ARG A 42 -7.77 13.18 -12.72
CA ARG A 42 -6.87 12.33 -13.50
C ARG A 42 -5.40 12.55 -13.12
N TRP A 43 -4.58 11.52 -13.20
CA TRP A 43 -3.16 11.53 -12.77
C TRP A 43 -2.19 12.34 -13.66
N THR A 44 -2.68 13.38 -14.33
CA THR A 44 -1.94 14.18 -15.31
C THR A 44 -0.76 14.94 -14.72
N THR A 45 -0.91 15.48 -13.51
CA THR A 45 0.15 16.25 -12.81
C THR A 45 1.05 15.36 -11.93
N GLU A 46 0.59 14.16 -11.62
CA GLU A 46 1.27 13.22 -10.73
C GLU A 46 2.20 12.28 -11.50
N LYS A 47 1.93 12.08 -12.80
CA LYS A 47 2.71 11.23 -13.70
C LYS A 47 3.90 12.00 -14.29
N THR A 48 5.11 11.52 -14.05
CA THR A 48 6.35 12.10 -14.62
C THR A 48 7.25 11.03 -15.25
N GLY A 49 8.24 11.47 -16.03
CA GLY A 49 9.22 10.59 -16.67
C GLY A 49 8.65 9.80 -17.86
N THR A 50 9.42 8.80 -18.31
CA THR A 50 9.08 7.96 -19.46
C THR A 50 8.30 6.72 -19.04
N LYS A 51 7.42 6.25 -19.94
CA LYS A 51 6.67 5.00 -19.77
C LYS A 51 7.66 3.83 -19.69
N LYS A 52 7.47 2.94 -18.73
CA LYS A 52 8.11 1.63 -18.65
C LYS A 52 7.04 0.56 -18.69
N ASP A 53 7.18 -0.41 -19.58
CA ASP A 53 6.27 -1.55 -19.62
C ASP A 53 6.58 -2.49 -18.44
N ILE A 54 5.53 -2.97 -17.79
CA ILE A 54 5.60 -3.92 -16.67
C ILE A 54 4.54 -5.01 -16.86
N SER A 55 4.65 -6.09 -16.11
CA SER A 55 3.65 -7.16 -16.07
C SER A 55 3.48 -7.61 -14.62
N GLU A 56 2.90 -6.72 -13.81
CA GLU A 56 2.76 -6.90 -12.36
C GLU A 56 1.31 -6.65 -11.95
N TYR A 57 0.65 -7.66 -11.38
CA TYR A 57 -0.66 -7.51 -10.72
C TYR A 57 -1.74 -6.82 -11.58
N GLY A 58 -1.78 -7.14 -12.88
CA GLY A 58 -2.73 -6.55 -13.82
C GLY A 58 -2.32 -5.19 -14.41
N PHE A 59 -1.18 -4.64 -13.98
CA PHE A 59 -0.59 -3.43 -14.54
C PHE A 59 0.31 -3.75 -15.73
N VAL A 60 0.19 -2.94 -16.77
CA VAL A 60 0.91 -3.08 -18.04
C VAL A 60 1.97 -1.99 -18.24
N ALA A 61 1.89 -0.89 -17.47
CA ALA A 61 2.85 0.20 -17.55
C ALA A 61 3.04 0.90 -16.21
N GLN A 62 4.20 1.53 -16.05
CA GLN A 62 4.49 2.44 -14.95
C GLN A 62 5.20 3.71 -15.40
N TYR A 63 5.11 4.73 -14.56
CA TYR A 63 5.76 6.03 -14.64
C TYR A 63 6.24 6.43 -13.23
N ASN A 64 7.06 7.48 -13.16
CA ASN A 64 7.43 8.04 -11.86
C ASN A 64 6.23 8.81 -11.28
N ALA A 65 6.10 8.79 -9.96
CA ALA A 65 5.16 9.62 -9.21
C ALA A 65 5.87 10.88 -8.69
N THR A 66 5.17 12.02 -8.67
CA THR A 66 5.66 13.27 -8.06
C THR A 66 5.58 13.22 -6.54
N THR A 67 4.53 12.61 -6.02
CA THR A 67 4.22 12.44 -4.60
C THR A 67 4.70 11.07 -4.13
N THR A 68 5.55 11.06 -3.11
CA THR A 68 6.04 9.84 -2.46
C THR A 68 5.63 9.84 -0.99
N PHE A 69 5.27 8.67 -0.45
CA PHE A 69 5.03 8.54 0.99
C PHE A 69 6.35 8.34 1.74
N ASN A 70 6.46 8.92 2.94
CA ASN A 70 7.60 8.65 3.81
C ASN A 70 7.66 7.14 4.11
N GLN A 71 8.87 6.58 4.16
CA GLN A 71 9.11 5.15 4.44
C GLN A 71 8.50 4.16 3.41
N SER A 72 7.94 4.65 2.31
CA SER A 72 7.55 3.77 1.20
C SER A 72 8.81 3.18 0.55
N GLN A 73 8.72 1.89 0.20
CA GLN A 73 9.70 1.25 -0.66
C GLN A 73 9.67 1.88 -2.06
N TYR A 74 8.48 2.22 -2.53
CA TYR A 74 8.27 3.02 -3.74
C TYR A 74 6.91 3.71 -3.71
N SER A 75 6.81 4.77 -4.52
CA SER A 75 5.56 5.33 -5.05
C SER A 75 5.72 5.51 -6.55
N ARG A 76 4.74 5.07 -7.33
CA ARG A 76 4.76 5.11 -8.80
C ARG A 76 3.35 5.32 -9.36
N ILE A 77 3.26 5.82 -10.58
CA ILE A 77 2.01 5.79 -11.32
C ILE A 77 1.99 4.52 -12.16
N VAL A 78 0.95 3.71 -12.03
CA VAL A 78 0.72 2.49 -12.82
C VAL A 78 -0.46 2.68 -13.76
N VAL A 79 -0.50 1.87 -14.82
CA VAL A 79 -1.63 1.77 -15.74
C VAL A 79 -2.04 0.32 -15.86
N ASP A 80 -3.33 0.05 -15.70
CA ASP A 80 -3.88 -1.29 -15.91
C ASP A 80 -4.12 -1.57 -17.41
N LYS A 81 -4.55 -2.81 -17.69
CA LYS A 81 -4.88 -3.27 -19.05
C LYS A 81 -6.00 -2.46 -19.72
N ASP A 82 -6.88 -1.83 -18.94
CA ASP A 82 -8.04 -1.06 -19.43
C ASP A 82 -7.68 0.44 -19.57
N GLY A 83 -6.42 0.80 -19.30
CA GLY A 83 -5.92 2.16 -19.42
C GLY A 83 -6.30 3.06 -18.25
N ILE A 84 -6.69 2.49 -17.12
CA ILE A 84 -6.97 3.21 -15.87
C ILE A 84 -5.65 3.43 -15.13
N PHE A 85 -5.41 4.68 -14.75
CA PHE A 85 -4.22 5.06 -14.01
C PHE A 85 -4.44 4.92 -12.50
N GLY A 86 -3.40 4.49 -11.80
CA GLY A 86 -3.38 4.44 -10.34
C GLY A 86 -2.07 4.96 -9.76
N HIS A 87 -2.13 5.55 -8.57
CA HIS A 87 -0.95 5.80 -7.73
C HIS A 87 -0.72 4.58 -6.84
N ASP A 88 0.33 3.81 -7.15
CA ASP A 88 0.70 2.57 -6.46
C ASP A 88 1.87 2.84 -5.51
N THR A 89 1.67 2.56 -4.23
CA THR A 89 2.65 2.73 -3.17
C THR A 89 2.79 1.45 -2.37
N ARG A 90 4.05 1.08 -2.09
CA ARG A 90 4.37 -0.08 -1.24
C ARG A 90 5.13 0.34 0.00
N PHE A 91 4.74 -0.18 1.15
CA PHE A 91 5.45 -0.07 2.42
C PHE A 91 6.03 -1.42 2.80
N LYS A 92 7.34 -1.50 3.02
CA LYS A 92 7.99 -2.74 3.48
C LYS A 92 7.97 -2.77 5.01
N ILE A 93 7.19 -3.68 5.60
CA ILE A 93 7.02 -3.76 7.04
C ILE A 93 8.10 -4.66 7.67
N GLY A 94 8.38 -5.81 7.06
CA GLY A 94 9.36 -6.79 7.55
C GLY A 94 8.78 -8.18 7.70
N ALA A 95 9.39 -9.04 8.52
CA ALA A 95 8.99 -10.45 8.64
C ALA A 95 7.83 -10.70 9.64
N ASP A 96 7.39 -9.68 10.38
CA ASP A 96 6.35 -9.83 11.40
C ASP A 96 4.93 -9.58 10.83
N LYS A 97 4.15 -10.65 10.71
CA LYS A 97 2.74 -10.62 10.27
C LYS A 97 1.87 -9.76 11.21
N ALA A 98 2.10 -9.82 12.52
CA ALA A 98 1.32 -9.08 13.49
C ALA A 98 1.60 -7.57 13.41
N ALA A 99 2.87 -7.20 13.19
CA ALA A 99 3.23 -5.81 12.92
C ALA A 99 2.55 -5.29 11.64
N ALA A 100 2.56 -6.07 10.55
CA ALA A 100 1.88 -5.69 9.32
C ALA A 100 0.36 -5.49 9.50
N LYS A 101 -0.31 -6.38 10.25
CA LYS A 101 -1.74 -6.24 10.57
C LYS A 101 -2.03 -4.97 11.39
N ARG A 102 -1.19 -4.65 12.37
CA ARG A 102 -1.34 -3.42 13.16
C ARG A 102 -1.17 -2.17 12.29
N VAL A 103 -0.11 -2.11 11.48
CA VAL A 103 0.14 -0.97 10.58
C VAL A 103 -0.99 -0.81 9.56
N LEU A 104 -1.49 -1.92 8.98
CA LEU A 104 -2.63 -1.88 8.07
C LEU A 104 -3.87 -1.30 8.78
N SER A 105 -4.16 -1.75 10.00
CA SER A 105 -5.28 -1.23 10.80
C SER A 105 -5.15 0.27 11.06
N GLU A 106 -3.96 0.77 11.38
CA GLU A 106 -3.71 2.20 11.57
C GLU A 106 -3.94 2.98 10.27
N MET A 107 -3.42 2.48 9.14
CA MET A 107 -3.61 3.10 7.82
C MET A 107 -5.08 3.12 7.41
N THR A 108 -5.84 2.04 7.63
CA THR A 108 -7.27 1.97 7.27
C THR A 108 -8.12 2.93 8.10
N GLU A 109 -7.80 3.12 9.39
CA GLU A 109 -8.49 4.13 10.22
C GLU A 109 -8.20 5.55 9.73
N ILE A 110 -6.95 5.84 9.36
CA ILE A 110 -6.60 7.15 8.77
C ILE A 110 -7.31 7.37 7.44
N ILE A 111 -7.36 6.34 6.57
CA ILE A 111 -8.08 6.39 5.30
C ILE A 111 -9.55 6.72 5.55
N LYS A 112 -10.21 5.97 6.44
CA LYS A 112 -11.62 6.15 6.80
C LYS A 112 -11.90 7.56 7.34
N ALA A 113 -11.02 8.09 8.19
CA ALA A 113 -11.16 9.44 8.74
C ALA A 113 -11.01 10.57 7.70
N ASN A 114 -10.34 10.30 6.57
CA ASN A 114 -10.12 11.27 5.50
C ASN A 114 -11.12 11.15 4.33
N MET A 115 -12.06 10.20 4.41
CA MET A 115 -12.99 9.96 3.32
C MET A 115 -14.03 11.08 3.18
N PRO A 116 -14.30 11.57 1.94
CA PRO A 116 -15.45 12.41 1.71
C PRO A 116 -16.76 11.68 2.06
N ALA A 117 -17.81 12.45 2.31
CA ALA A 117 -19.14 11.88 2.52
C ALA A 117 -19.52 10.94 1.37
N LYS A 118 -20.21 9.85 1.72
CA LYS A 118 -20.61 8.75 0.82
C LYS A 118 -19.47 7.87 0.31
N PHE A 119 -18.22 8.06 0.69
CA PHE A 119 -17.21 7.03 0.48
C PHE A 119 -17.18 6.07 1.67
N LEU A 120 -17.10 4.77 1.37
CA LEU A 120 -17.03 3.72 2.38
C LEU A 120 -15.77 2.90 2.16
N LEU A 121 -15.13 2.51 3.26
CA LEU A 121 -14.12 1.48 3.28
C LEU A 121 -14.83 0.14 3.54
N ARG A 122 -14.65 -0.82 2.63
CA ARG A 122 -15.27 -2.15 2.69
C ARG A 122 -14.22 -3.23 2.53
N ASP A 123 -14.47 -4.38 3.14
CA ASP A 123 -13.67 -5.58 2.88
C ASP A 123 -14.00 -6.09 1.47
N SER A 124 -12.97 -6.55 0.77
CA SER A 124 -13.08 -7.15 -0.56
C SER A 124 -12.18 -8.38 -0.63
N TRP A 125 -12.67 -9.41 -1.33
CA TRP A 125 -11.87 -10.60 -1.56
C TRP A 125 -10.91 -10.39 -2.73
N ASP A 126 -9.63 -10.61 -2.50
CA ASP A 126 -8.58 -10.55 -3.52
C ASP A 126 -7.46 -11.53 -3.14
N GLU A 127 -7.29 -12.57 -3.96
CA GLU A 127 -6.34 -13.67 -3.74
C GLU A 127 -4.87 -13.24 -3.70
N ASN A 128 -4.55 -12.05 -4.20
CA ASN A 128 -3.20 -11.52 -4.15
C ASN A 128 -2.81 -11.03 -2.75
N TYR A 129 -3.77 -10.88 -1.84
CA TYR A 129 -3.56 -10.36 -0.49
C TYR A 129 -3.61 -11.46 0.56
N LEU A 130 -2.95 -11.18 1.68
CA LEU A 130 -2.84 -12.06 2.83
C LEU A 130 -4.23 -12.42 3.37
N ASP A 131 -4.45 -13.71 3.60
CA ASP A 131 -5.73 -14.25 4.05
C ASP A 131 -6.90 -13.94 3.06
N GLY A 132 -6.60 -13.53 1.81
CA GLY A 132 -7.57 -13.20 0.77
C GLY A 132 -8.29 -11.85 0.97
N THR A 133 -7.79 -10.99 1.85
CA THR A 133 -8.49 -9.75 2.25
C THR A 133 -7.76 -8.50 1.76
N ALA A 134 -8.47 -7.66 1.01
CA ALA A 134 -8.14 -6.27 0.78
C ALA A 134 -9.23 -5.36 1.36
N TYR A 135 -8.87 -4.11 1.64
CA TYR A 135 -9.81 -3.05 1.96
C TYR A 135 -9.94 -2.12 0.76
N VAL A 136 -11.17 -1.83 0.35
CA VAL A 136 -11.47 -1.01 -0.80
C VAL A 136 -12.27 0.20 -0.38
N VAL A 137 -11.81 1.37 -0.81
CA VAL A 137 -12.54 2.63 -0.72
C VAL A 137 -13.36 2.79 -1.99
N GLU A 138 -14.67 2.89 -1.84
CA GLU A 138 -15.62 3.07 -2.95
C GLU A 138 -16.72 4.07 -2.62
N TYR A 139 -17.26 4.70 -3.64
CA TYR A 139 -18.42 5.56 -3.51
C TYR A 139 -19.69 4.72 -3.31
N ASP A 140 -20.43 5.04 -2.26
CA ASP A 140 -21.68 4.39 -1.88
C ASP A 140 -22.82 4.88 -2.78
N SER A 141 -23.08 4.11 -3.83
CA SER A 141 -24.23 4.29 -4.70
C SER A 141 -24.68 2.95 -5.26
N GLU A 142 -25.99 2.77 -5.35
CA GLU A 142 -26.60 1.63 -6.05
C GLU A 142 -26.49 1.77 -7.58
N ILE A 143 -26.17 2.97 -8.08
CA ILE A 143 -26.03 3.25 -9.50
C ILE A 143 -24.56 3.12 -9.88
N PHE A 144 -24.22 2.03 -10.57
CA PHE A 144 -22.85 1.74 -11.02
C PHE A 144 -22.21 2.93 -11.74
N ALA A 145 -22.94 3.61 -12.63
CA ALA A 145 -22.40 4.77 -13.36
C ALA A 145 -22.01 5.95 -12.46
N GLN A 146 -22.62 6.08 -11.28
CA GLN A 146 -22.21 7.08 -10.30
C GLN A 146 -20.92 6.65 -9.60
N GLN A 147 -20.83 5.38 -9.19
CA GLN A 147 -19.62 4.81 -8.59
C GLN A 147 -18.42 4.86 -9.56
N ALA A 148 -18.62 4.45 -10.81
CA ALA A 148 -17.57 4.41 -11.84
C ALA A 148 -17.01 5.79 -12.23
N LYS A 149 -17.73 6.87 -11.90
CA LYS A 149 -17.28 8.26 -12.08
C LYS A 149 -16.54 8.83 -10.86
N GLN A 150 -16.34 8.02 -9.83
CA GLN A 150 -15.59 8.38 -8.64
C GLN A 150 -14.25 7.63 -8.59
N PRO A 151 -13.23 8.20 -7.94
CA PRO A 151 -12.00 7.47 -7.65
C PRO A 151 -12.26 6.33 -6.68
N SER A 152 -11.34 5.38 -6.62
CA SER A 152 -11.34 4.32 -5.61
C SER A 152 -9.94 4.14 -5.04
N ALA A 153 -9.82 3.41 -3.94
CA ALA A 153 -8.52 2.99 -3.44
C ALA A 153 -8.58 1.54 -2.97
N ARG A 154 -7.47 0.82 -3.05
CA ARG A 154 -7.32 -0.53 -2.52
C ARG A 154 -6.09 -0.58 -1.63
N ILE A 155 -6.21 -1.17 -0.45
CA ILE A 155 -5.10 -1.38 0.46
C ILE A 155 -5.14 -2.79 1.06
N GLY A 156 -3.99 -3.44 1.19
CA GLY A 156 -3.90 -4.74 1.85
C GLY A 156 -2.48 -5.19 2.08
N ILE A 157 -2.32 -6.30 2.81
CA ILE A 157 -1.02 -6.91 3.09
C ILE A 157 -0.70 -7.96 2.03
N ARG A 158 0.55 -8.01 1.57
CA ARG A 158 1.09 -9.12 0.78
C ARG A 158 2.35 -9.67 1.43
N GLU A 159 2.68 -10.91 1.11
CA GLU A 159 3.97 -11.49 1.42
C GLU A 159 4.82 -11.53 0.14
N VAL A 160 5.97 -10.87 0.17
CA VAL A 160 6.90 -10.78 -0.96
C VAL A 160 8.29 -11.13 -0.47
N ASN A 161 8.85 -12.23 -0.98
CA ASN A 161 10.20 -12.72 -0.64
C ASN A 161 10.43 -12.84 0.88
N GLY A 162 9.46 -13.41 1.61
CA GLY A 162 9.52 -13.60 3.07
C GLY A 162 9.38 -12.32 3.90
N SER A 163 8.95 -11.21 3.29
CA SER A 163 8.62 -9.96 3.97
C SER A 163 7.16 -9.60 3.73
N PHE A 164 6.46 -9.23 4.80
CA PHE A 164 5.17 -8.57 4.71
C PHE A 164 5.34 -7.14 4.21
N VAL A 165 4.51 -6.79 3.24
CA VAL A 165 4.40 -5.46 2.65
C VAL A 165 2.95 -5.02 2.69
N ILE A 166 2.71 -3.71 2.76
CA ILE A 166 1.38 -3.13 2.57
C ILE A 166 1.40 -2.39 1.25
N ASP A 167 0.48 -2.72 0.37
CA ASP A 167 0.30 -2.03 -0.90
C ASP A 167 -0.98 -1.21 -0.85
N LEU A 168 -0.86 0.06 -1.24
CA LEU A 168 -1.94 1.01 -1.40
C LEU A 168 -1.94 1.46 -2.86
N THR A 169 -3.06 1.28 -3.54
CA THR A 169 -3.27 1.85 -4.88
C THR A 169 -4.50 2.76 -4.87
N ILE A 170 -4.34 4.01 -5.30
CA ILE A 170 -5.44 4.96 -5.49
C ILE A 170 -5.71 5.08 -6.99
N PHE A 171 -6.91 4.76 -7.44
CA PHE A 171 -7.30 4.76 -8.85
C PHE A 171 -8.08 6.02 -9.22
N GLU A 172 -7.87 6.48 -10.46
CA GLU A 172 -8.78 7.45 -11.07
C GLU A 172 -10.13 6.79 -11.42
N PRO A 173 -11.19 7.58 -11.71
CA PRO A 173 -12.46 7.04 -12.17
C PRO A 173 -12.34 6.17 -13.43
N ILE A 174 -13.10 5.08 -13.47
CA ILE A 174 -13.18 4.18 -14.62
C ILE A 174 -13.85 4.88 -15.80
N PHE A 175 -14.95 5.59 -15.54
CA PHE A 175 -15.70 6.32 -16.56
C PHE A 175 -15.27 7.78 -16.63
N LYS A 176 -14.93 8.19 -17.85
CA LYS A 176 -14.27 9.46 -18.18
C LYS A 176 -15.23 10.58 -18.55
#